data_AF-A0A5C8A5S2-F1
#
_entry.id   AF-A0A5C8A5S2-F1
#
_cell.length_a   1.000
_cell.length_b   1.000
_cell.length_c   1.000
_cell.angle_alpha   90.00
_cell.angle_beta   90.00
_cell.angle_gamma   90.00
#
_symmetry.space_group_name_H-M   'P 1'
#
loop_
_entity.id
_entity.type
_entity.pdbx_description
1 polymer ?
#
loop_
_entity_poly.entity_id
_entity_poly.type
_entity_poly.pdbx_seq_one_letter_code
_entity_poly.pdbx_strand_id
1 'polypeptide(L)'
;MSEKDLLNIRTALIISLSAMVLLILWRRLRQYILTKDMPAPLHAELLGLQLAYHPARLRVELKVPGDQRIRTRLLDQAHAPVHGWEDVRLPRGEHVVERTLPPLADGVYFLEMATETQRTLRQFRLQQG
;
A
#
# COMPACT_ATOMS: atom_id res chain seq x y z
N MET A 1 23.45 -60.58 1.02
CA MET A 1 23.48 -59.11 0.82
C MET A 1 24.78 -58.62 1.43
N SER A 2 25.65 -58.00 0.64
CA SER A 2 27.02 -57.72 1.07
C SER A 2 27.03 -56.60 2.11
N GLU A 3 27.89 -56.67 3.13
CA GLU A 3 28.03 -55.66 4.18
C GLU A 3 28.27 -54.25 3.60
N LYS A 4 28.96 -54.21 2.46
CA LYS A 4 29.20 -53.01 1.65
C LYS A 4 27.92 -52.42 1.05
N ASP A 5 26.96 -53.25 0.66
CA ASP A 5 25.67 -52.79 0.10
C ASP A 5 24.83 -52.12 1.21
N LEU A 6 24.84 -52.69 2.41
CA LEU A 6 24.15 -52.12 3.56
C LEU A 6 24.73 -50.75 3.98
N LEU A 7 26.06 -50.62 3.96
CA LEU A 7 26.77 -49.36 4.17
C LEU A 7 26.46 -48.32 3.10
N ASN A 8 26.40 -48.73 1.83
CA ASN A 8 26.07 -47.84 0.71
C ASN A 8 24.62 -47.34 0.79
N ILE A 9 23.66 -48.22 1.09
CA ILE A 9 22.25 -47.86 1.27
C ILE A 9 22.09 -46.90 2.44
N ARG A 10 22.72 -47.19 3.59
CA ARG A 10 22.67 -46.30 4.76
C ARG A 10 23.22 -44.92 4.44
N THR A 11 24.35 -44.85 3.75
CA THR A 11 24.97 -43.59 3.35
C THR A 11 24.09 -42.80 2.38
N ALA A 12 23.54 -43.46 1.37
CA ALA A 12 22.61 -42.83 0.42
C ALA A 12 21.32 -42.33 1.10
N LEU A 13 20.81 -43.08 2.08
CA LEU A 13 19.63 -42.69 2.86
C LEU A 13 19.91 -41.45 3.72
N ILE A 14 21.07 -41.40 4.38
CA ILE A 14 21.48 -40.23 5.18
C ILE A 14 21.63 -39.00 4.28
N ILE A 15 22.31 -39.12 3.14
CA ILE A 15 22.53 -38.00 2.20
C ILE A 15 21.21 -37.47 1.67
N SER A 16 20.30 -38.36 1.24
CA SER A 16 18.98 -37.95 0.73
C SER A 16 18.12 -37.30 1.81
N LEU A 17 18.14 -37.83 3.04
CA LEU A 17 17.42 -37.24 4.17
C LEU A 17 17.97 -35.86 4.54
N SER A 18 19.29 -35.70 4.59
CA SER A 18 19.95 -34.41 4.84
C SER A 18 19.62 -33.38 3.75
N ALA A 19 19.65 -33.78 2.48
CA ALA A 19 19.29 -32.90 1.37
C ALA A 19 17.81 -32.45 1.46
N MET A 20 16.91 -33.37 1.82
CA MET A 20 15.49 -33.06 1.98
C MET A 20 15.24 -32.08 3.14
N VAL A 21 15.92 -32.27 4.28
CA VAL A 21 15.85 -31.35 5.43
C VAL A 21 16.36 -29.95 5.04
N LEU A 22 17.50 -29.86 4.34
CA LEU A 22 18.02 -28.59 3.84
C LEU A 22 17.05 -27.88 2.89
N LEU A 23 16.40 -28.62 1.99
CA LEU A 23 15.38 -28.09 1.09
C LEU A 23 14.16 -27.54 1.83
N ILE A 24 13.68 -28.26 2.86
CA ILE A 24 12.55 -27.82 3.67
C ILE A 24 12.93 -26.56 4.46
N LEU A 25 14.11 -26.53 5.09
CA LEU A 25 14.62 -25.36 5.81
C LEU A 25 14.77 -24.15 4.88
N TRP A 26 15.31 -24.34 3.68
CA TRP A 26 15.41 -23.30 2.66
C TRP A 26 14.04 -22.76 2.25
N ARG A 27 13.06 -23.64 1.99
CA ARG A 27 11.69 -23.23 1.67
C ARG A 27 11.04 -22.48 2.82
N ARG A 28 11.20 -22.95 4.06
CA ARG A 28 10.67 -22.28 5.25
C ARG A 28 11.31 -20.93 5.49
N LEU A 29 12.63 -20.83 5.34
CA LEU A 29 13.34 -19.57 5.48
C LEU A 29 12.92 -18.59 4.40
N ARG A 30 12.80 -19.05 3.15
CA ARG A 30 12.27 -18.23 2.04
C ARG A 30 10.85 -17.74 2.33
N GLN A 31 9.95 -18.60 2.80
CA GLN A 31 8.60 -18.22 3.19
C GLN A 31 8.59 -17.24 4.37
N TYR A 32 9.44 -17.45 5.37
CA TYR A 32 9.60 -16.59 6.53
C TYR A 32 10.13 -15.20 6.14
N ILE A 33 11.13 -15.13 5.27
CA ILE A 33 11.63 -13.88 4.70
C ILE A 33 10.54 -13.20 3.87
N LEU A 34 9.82 -13.92 3.01
CA LEU A 34 8.71 -13.34 2.25
C LEU A 34 7.55 -12.83 3.11
N THR A 35 7.32 -13.42 4.29
CA THR A 35 6.25 -12.99 5.21
C THR A 35 6.71 -11.92 6.19
N LYS A 36 7.99 -11.91 6.57
CA LYS A 36 8.59 -10.96 7.51
C LYS A 36 9.10 -9.70 6.81
N ASP A 37 9.63 -9.85 5.60
CA ASP A 37 10.03 -8.80 4.68
C ASP A 37 8.97 -8.64 3.56
N MET A 38 7.68 -8.78 3.88
CA MET A 38 6.69 -8.05 3.09
C MET A 38 7.04 -6.58 3.30
N PRO A 39 7.58 -5.85 2.29
CA PRO A 39 7.66 -4.41 2.42
C PRO A 39 6.23 -3.98 2.70
N ALA A 40 6.04 -3.20 3.77
CA ALA A 40 4.77 -2.59 4.11
C ALA A 40 4.07 -2.23 2.80
N PRO A 41 2.85 -2.75 2.54
CA PRO A 41 2.24 -2.77 1.22
C PRO A 41 2.51 -1.41 0.58
N LEU A 42 3.24 -1.37 -0.53
CA LEU A 42 3.74 -0.12 -1.09
C LEU A 42 2.55 0.84 -1.27
N HIS A 43 2.39 1.79 -0.35
CA HIS A 43 1.19 2.61 -0.24
C HIS A 43 1.36 3.93 -0.98
N ALA A 44 0.26 4.49 -1.50
CA ALA A 44 0.29 5.88 -1.94
C ALA A 44 0.56 6.78 -0.73
N GLU A 45 1.63 7.56 -0.81
CA GLU A 45 1.90 8.61 0.16
C GLU A 45 1.28 9.92 -0.34
N LEU A 46 0.54 10.60 0.55
CA LEU A 46 0.09 11.96 0.30
C LEU A 46 1.25 12.91 0.64
N LEU A 47 1.94 13.40 -0.38
CA LEU A 47 3.10 14.30 -0.24
C LEU A 47 2.67 15.71 0.16
N GLY A 48 1.56 16.18 -0.41
CA GLY A 48 1.14 17.57 -0.28
C GLY A 48 -0.34 17.75 -0.53
N LEU A 49 -0.94 18.70 0.21
CA LEU A 49 -2.31 19.14 0.01
C LEU A 49 -2.31 20.66 -0.08
N GLN A 50 -2.64 21.20 -1.25
CA GLN A 50 -2.70 22.63 -1.47
C GLN A 50 -4.10 23.03 -1.90
N LEU A 51 -4.61 24.11 -1.29
CA LEU A 51 -5.87 24.72 -1.68
C LEU A 51 -5.56 25.83 -2.69
N ALA A 52 -5.94 25.64 -3.95
CA ALA A 52 -5.92 26.71 -4.95
C ALA A 52 -7.21 27.52 -4.80
N TYR A 53 -7.06 28.84 -4.62
CA TYR A 53 -8.16 29.69 -4.19
C TYR A 53 -9.16 30.01 -5.30
N HIS A 54 -8.75 30.19 -6.55
CA HIS A 54 -9.66 30.51 -7.66
C HIS A 54 -9.32 29.77 -8.96
N PRO A 55 -10.15 28.82 -9.43
CA PRO A 55 -11.32 28.24 -8.75
C PRO A 55 -10.91 27.35 -7.56
N ALA A 56 -11.79 27.18 -6.57
CA ALA A 56 -11.56 26.35 -5.38
C ALA A 56 -11.24 24.90 -5.76
N ARG A 57 -9.95 24.58 -5.83
CA ARG A 57 -9.43 23.27 -6.21
C ARG A 57 -8.48 22.78 -5.15
N LEU A 58 -8.62 21.52 -4.82
CA LEU A 58 -7.70 20.81 -3.96
C LEU A 58 -6.67 20.13 -4.84
N ARG A 59 -5.42 20.59 -4.77
CA ARG A 59 -4.27 19.97 -5.42
C ARG A 59 -3.69 18.94 -4.46
N VAL A 60 -3.84 17.68 -4.83
CA VAL A 60 -3.42 16.51 -4.05
C VAL A 60 -2.18 15.92 -4.70
N GLU A 61 -1.03 16.06 -4.05
CA GLU A 61 0.24 15.52 -4.54
C GLU A 61 0.46 14.14 -3.94
N LEU A 62 0.62 13.14 -4.81
CA LEU A 62 0.60 11.73 -4.48
C LEU A 62 1.86 11.05 -5.00
N LYS A 63 2.55 10.30 -4.13
CA LYS A 63 3.59 9.37 -4.55
C LYS A 63 3.01 7.97 -4.59
N VAL A 64 2.85 7.44 -5.78
CA VAL A 64 2.24 6.14 -6.04
C VAL A 64 3.34 5.12 -6.34
N PRO A 65 3.58 4.13 -5.48
CA PRO A 65 4.70 3.21 -5.65
C PRO A 65 4.42 2.05 -6.62
N GLY A 66 3.16 1.85 -7.03
CA GLY A 66 2.71 0.85 -8.01
C GLY A 66 1.34 1.18 -8.57
N ASP A 67 0.96 0.58 -9.70
CA ASP A 67 -0.36 0.81 -10.33
C ASP A 67 -1.49 0.46 -9.36
N GLN A 68 -2.24 1.47 -8.93
CA GLN A 68 -3.30 1.27 -7.95
C GLN A 68 -4.46 2.26 -8.14
N ARG A 69 -5.63 1.86 -7.66
CA ARG A 69 -6.84 2.68 -7.67
C ARG A 69 -6.85 3.57 -6.43
N ILE A 70 -6.88 4.87 -6.66
CA ILE A 70 -6.97 5.88 -5.61
C ILE A 70 -8.41 6.38 -5.52
N ARG A 71 -8.98 6.27 -4.33
CA ARG A 71 -10.30 6.77 -3.98
C ARG A 71 -10.13 8.01 -3.13
N THR A 72 -10.76 9.11 -3.51
CA THR A 72 -10.67 10.38 -2.78
C THR A 72 -12.04 10.81 -2.32
N ARG A 73 -12.16 11.18 -1.04
CA ARG A 73 -13.40 11.68 -0.44
C ARG A 73 -13.13 12.89 0.44
N LEU A 74 -14.12 13.76 0.53
CA LEU A 74 -14.16 14.87 1.44
C LEU A 74 -14.98 14.47 2.66
N LEU A 75 -14.45 14.72 3.85
CA LEU A 75 -15.15 14.50 5.12
C LEU A 75 -15.30 15.81 5.89
N ASP A 76 -16.33 15.89 6.73
CA ASP A 76 -16.53 16.96 7.69
C ASP A 76 -15.74 16.74 9.01
N GLN A 77 -15.97 17.59 10.00
CA GLN A 77 -15.34 17.48 11.33
C GLN A 77 -15.74 16.21 12.09
N ALA A 78 -16.93 15.66 11.82
CA ALA A 78 -17.38 14.40 12.36
C ALA A 78 -16.84 13.18 11.57
N HIS A 79 -15.95 13.41 10.60
CA HIS A 79 -15.43 12.40 9.67
C HIS A 79 -16.53 11.73 8.83
N ALA A 80 -17.69 12.36 8.69
CA ALA A 80 -18.75 11.90 7.82
C ALA A 80 -18.46 12.32 6.36
N PRO A 81 -18.69 11.44 5.37
CA PRO A 81 -18.43 11.74 3.98
C PRO A 81 -19.39 12.81 3.45
N VAL A 82 -18.85 13.97 3.07
CA VAL A 82 -19.58 15.10 2.48
C VAL A 82 -19.63 14.99 0.96
N HIS A 83 -18.52 14.56 0.35
CA HIS A 83 -18.41 14.43 -1.10
C HIS A 83 -17.44 13.31 -1.48
N GLY A 84 -17.69 12.66 -2.61
CA GLY A 84 -16.79 11.65 -3.18
C GLY A 84 -16.50 11.97 -4.64
N TRP A 85 -15.23 11.93 -5.01
CA TRP A 85 -14.83 12.05 -6.41
C TRP A 85 -14.72 10.68 -7.06
N GLU A 86 -14.72 10.66 -8.39
CA GLU A 86 -14.48 9.42 -9.13
C GLU A 86 -13.10 8.83 -8.80
N ASP A 87 -13.08 7.51 -8.73
CA ASP A 87 -11.86 6.76 -8.47
C ASP A 87 -10.95 6.84 -9.69
N VAL A 88 -9.67 7.12 -9.44
CA VAL A 88 -8.68 7.24 -10.51
C VAL A 88 -7.65 6.14 -10.37
N ARG A 89 -7.33 5.48 -11.48
CA ARG A 89 -6.20 4.54 -11.54
C ARG A 89 -4.95 5.33 -11.87
N LEU A 90 -4.00 5.38 -10.94
CA LEU A 90 -2.74 6.08 -11.13
C LEU A 90 -1.62 5.06 -11.30
N PRO A 91 -0.75 5.23 -12.32
CA PRO A 91 0.39 4.35 -12.48
C PRO A 91 1.47 4.66 -11.44
N ARG A 92 2.52 3.82 -11.36
CA ARG A 92 3.69 4.14 -10.52
C ARG A 92 4.29 5.51 -10.89
N GLY A 93 4.53 6.36 -9.90
CA GLY A 93 5.14 7.69 -10.08
C GLY A 93 4.61 8.74 -9.11
N GLU A 94 5.06 9.97 -9.28
CA GLU A 94 4.49 11.13 -8.59
C GLU A 94 3.39 11.74 -9.45
N HIS A 95 2.23 11.96 -8.85
CA HIS A 95 1.03 12.43 -9.53
C HIS A 95 0.45 13.62 -8.79
N VAL A 96 0.02 14.61 -9.56
CA VAL A 96 -0.75 15.73 -9.06
C VAL A 96 -2.19 15.53 -9.49
N VAL A 97 -3.08 15.39 -8.52
CA VAL A 97 -4.49 15.17 -8.75
C VAL A 97 -5.26 16.41 -8.31
N GLU A 98 -5.90 17.07 -9.26
CA GLU A 98 -6.79 18.19 -8.97
C GLU A 98 -8.20 17.68 -8.66
N ARG A 99 -8.78 18.21 -7.59
CA ARG A 99 -10.15 17.93 -7.16
C ARG A 99 -10.91 19.23 -7.01
N THR A 100 -11.91 19.42 -7.85
CA THR A 100 -12.82 20.56 -7.73
C THR A 100 -13.60 20.42 -6.43
N LEU A 101 -13.56 21.45 -5.58
CA LEU A 101 -14.31 21.45 -4.35
C LEU A 101 -15.78 21.81 -4.63
N PRO A 102 -16.76 21.11 -4.02
CA PRO A 102 -18.14 21.56 -4.02
C PRO A 102 -18.27 22.89 -3.25
N PRO A 103 -19.38 23.63 -3.40
CA PRO A 103 -19.65 24.79 -2.56
C PRO A 103 -19.75 24.33 -1.09
N LEU A 104 -18.84 24.82 -0.25
CA LEU A 104 -18.68 24.45 1.15
C LEU A 104 -18.53 25.73 1.97
N ALA A 105 -19.08 25.72 3.19
CA ALA A 105 -18.89 26.83 4.12
C ALA A 105 -17.45 26.88 4.64
N ASP A 106 -17.05 28.03 5.17
CA ASP A 106 -15.77 28.17 5.85
C ASP A 106 -15.69 27.25 7.06
N GLY A 107 -14.58 26.54 7.18
CA GLY A 107 -14.46 25.52 8.21
C GLY A 107 -13.27 24.61 8.06
N VAL A 108 -13.20 23.63 8.96
CA VAL A 108 -12.21 22.54 8.92
C VAL A 108 -12.84 21.33 8.25
N TYR A 109 -12.13 20.77 7.28
CA TYR A 109 -12.51 19.58 6.54
C TYR A 109 -11.35 18.59 6.48
N PHE A 110 -11.64 17.35 6.11
CA PHE A 110 -10.63 16.32 5.93
C PHE A 110 -10.70 15.78 4.50
N LEU A 111 -9.55 15.67 3.85
CA LEU A 111 -9.40 14.86 2.66
C LEU A 111 -9.07 13.43 3.11
N GLU A 112 -9.93 12.50 2.70
CA GLU A 112 -9.64 11.08 2.72
C GLU A 112 -9.07 10.65 1.38
N MET A 113 -7.93 9.97 1.44
CA MET A 113 -7.39 9.18 0.35
C MET A 113 -7.35 7.72 0.77
N ALA A 114 -8.06 6.86 0.06
CA ALA A 114 -8.07 5.43 0.28
C ALA A 114 -7.53 4.68 -0.94
N THR A 115 -6.62 3.75 -0.69
CA THR A 115 -6.21 2.70 -1.63
C THR A 115 -6.97 1.41 -1.29
N GLU A 116 -6.58 0.28 -1.87
CA GLU A 116 -7.10 -1.02 -1.45
C GLU A 116 -6.60 -1.44 -0.05
N THR A 117 -5.43 -0.95 0.35
CA THR A 117 -4.72 -1.43 1.53
C THR A 117 -4.58 -0.39 2.65
N GLN A 118 -4.70 0.90 2.34
CA GLN A 118 -4.55 1.98 3.32
C GLN A 118 -5.57 3.09 3.11
N ARG A 119 -5.94 3.73 4.22
CA ARG A 119 -6.69 4.98 4.28
C ARG A 119 -5.82 6.05 4.95
N THR A 120 -5.65 7.18 4.29
CA THR A 120 -4.91 8.35 4.78
C THR A 120 -5.86 9.52 4.88
N LEU A 121 -5.81 10.25 6.00
CA LEU A 121 -6.62 11.44 6.24
C LEU A 121 -5.71 12.66 6.37
N ARG A 122 -6.11 13.77 5.74
CA ARG A 122 -5.42 15.05 5.87
C ARG A 122 -6.41 16.16 6.14
N GLN A 123 -6.26 16.79 7.29
CA GLN A 123 -7.03 17.97 7.65
C GLN A 123 -6.60 19.17 6.81
N PHE A 124 -7.57 19.97 6.38
CA PHE A 124 -7.34 21.29 5.80
C PHE A 124 -8.41 22.27 6.28
N ARG A 125 -8.07 23.56 6.27
CA ARG A 125 -9.02 24.63 6.59
C ARG A 125 -9.43 25.31 5.29
N LEU A 126 -10.73 25.41 5.07
CA LEU A 126 -11.32 26.19 4.00
C LEU A 126 -11.65 27.58 4.55
N GLN A 127 -11.14 28.62 3.89
CA GLN A 127 -11.50 30.01 4.13
C GLN A 127 -11.79 30.65 2.77
N GLN A 128 -13.06 30.77 2.42
CA GLN A 128 -13.58 31.51 1.27
C GLN A 128 -13.83 32.93 1.76
N GLY A 129 -12.77 33.75 1.73
CA GLY A 129 -12.85 35.18 2.07
C GLY A 129 -13.75 35.96 1.13
#